data_AF-A0A524QY78-F1
#
_entry.id   AF-A0A524QY78-F1
#
_cell.length_a   1.000
_cell.length_b   1.000
_cell.length_c   1.000
_cell.angle_alpha   90.00
_cell.angle_beta   90.00
_cell.angle_gamma   90.00
#
_symmetry.space_group_name_H-M   'P 1'
#
loop_
_entity.id
_entity.type
_entity.pdbx_description
1 polymer ?
#
loop_
_entity_poly.entity_id
_entity_poly.type
_entity_poly.pdbx_seq_one_letter_code
_entity_poly.pdbx_strand_id
1 'polypeptide(L)'
;MSKERLSPVVLVLLFALLLPAAAPSLSAAAITADHYAAIQFNQIPISYFNQIRTNYNFFYGHTSHGSQIMTGLGMLETENPTLYALPSVSEYGSDLGYDWVTPTREYLDTHAECNIVMWSWCGQVSGNSEEAINIYLNAMNGLEIAYPGVKFLYMTGHLDGGGVDGNLYIRNNQIRAWCAAHGKTLFDFADIESYSPDNTYYPDGSDACEWCYTWCASNPCPTCGDCAHSHCFNCYQKGKAWWWMLARVAGWNTLPPTCGDANSDGNIDISDVVYLIAYIFSGGPVPNPLEYGNVNCDSGIDISDVVYMISYIFSSGFAPCAGC
;
A
#
# COMPACT_ATOMS: atom_id res chain seq x y z
N MET A 1 -0.20 -61.73 63.56
CA MET A 1 -1.54 -61.29 63.08
C MET A 1 -1.76 -59.91 63.66
N SER A 2 -2.02 -58.83 62.93
CA SER A 2 -2.31 -58.62 61.51
C SER A 2 -1.56 -57.35 61.06
N LYS A 3 -1.18 -57.35 59.78
CA LYS A 3 -0.72 -56.18 59.04
C LYS A 3 -1.95 -55.40 58.61
N GLU A 4 -1.95 -54.09 58.74
CA GLU A 4 -2.65 -53.22 57.80
C GLU A 4 -1.70 -52.13 57.30
N ARG A 5 -1.72 -51.97 55.98
CA ARG A 5 -0.86 -51.13 55.14
C ARG A 5 -1.76 -50.11 54.42
N LEU A 6 -1.11 -49.01 54.01
CA LEU A 6 -1.48 -48.01 52.99
C LEU A 6 -2.33 -46.82 53.50
N SER A 7 -2.00 -45.57 53.17
CA SER A 7 -1.34 -45.05 51.97
C SER A 7 -0.57 -43.73 52.24
N PRO A 8 0.57 -43.44 51.57
CA PRO A 8 1.12 -42.10 51.55
C PRO A 8 0.30 -41.25 50.57
N VAL A 9 -0.29 -40.16 51.06
CA VAL A 9 -0.88 -39.13 50.21
C VAL A 9 0.26 -38.53 49.38
N VAL A 10 0.29 -38.87 48.09
CA VAL A 10 1.17 -38.26 47.10
C VAL A 10 0.70 -36.82 46.92
N LEU A 11 1.46 -35.87 47.47
CA LEU A 11 1.29 -34.45 47.22
C LEU A 11 1.80 -34.15 45.80
N VAL A 12 0.92 -34.27 44.80
CA VAL A 12 1.20 -33.82 43.43
C VAL A 12 1.15 -32.29 43.43
N LEU A 13 2.30 -31.64 43.48
CA LEU A 13 2.46 -30.22 43.19
C LEU A 13 2.18 -30.01 41.69
N LEU A 14 0.93 -29.65 41.37
CA LEU A 14 0.56 -29.09 40.08
C LEU A 14 1.18 -27.69 39.96
N PHE A 15 2.40 -27.62 39.45
CA PHE A 15 2.91 -26.39 38.82
C PHE A 15 2.12 -26.22 37.52
N ALA A 16 1.04 -25.45 37.58
CA ALA A 16 0.44 -24.90 36.37
C ALA A 16 1.47 -23.94 35.77
N LEU A 17 2.20 -24.41 34.74
CA LEU A 17 2.91 -23.54 33.83
C LEU A 17 1.86 -22.66 33.15
N LEU A 18 1.64 -21.47 33.71
CA LEU A 18 1.07 -20.35 33.00
C LEU A 18 2.07 -20.00 31.89
N LEU A 19 1.93 -20.65 30.74
CA LEU A 19 2.50 -20.16 29.50
C LEU A 19 2.03 -18.71 29.36
N PRO A 20 2.92 -17.72 29.22
CA PRO A 20 2.48 -16.38 28.88
C PRO A 20 1.71 -16.51 27.58
N ALA A 21 0.42 -16.15 27.61
CA ALA A 21 -0.34 -15.96 26.37
C ALA A 21 0.49 -14.98 25.54
N ALA A 22 0.98 -15.43 24.38
CA ALA A 22 1.63 -14.55 23.45
C ALA A 22 0.67 -13.40 23.19
N ALA A 23 1.07 -12.18 23.56
CA ALA A 23 0.31 -11.00 23.17
C ALA A 23 0.14 -11.10 21.64
N PRO A 24 -1.07 -10.90 21.10
CA PRO A 24 -1.23 -10.82 19.66
C PRO A 24 -0.24 -9.76 19.16
N SER A 25 0.73 -10.17 18.36
CA SER A 25 1.54 -9.24 17.60
C SER A 25 0.54 -8.42 16.80
N LEU A 26 0.47 -7.10 17.04
CA LEU A 26 -0.18 -6.21 16.08
C LEU A 26 0.47 -6.52 14.74
N SER A 27 -0.28 -7.15 13.83
CA SER A 27 0.13 -7.20 12.44
C SER A 27 0.33 -5.76 12.01
N ALA A 28 1.48 -5.43 11.44
CA ALA A 28 1.66 -4.13 10.83
C ALA A 28 0.51 -3.91 9.83
N ALA A 29 -0.08 -2.72 9.84
CA ALA A 29 -1.13 -2.38 8.90
C ALA A 29 -0.60 -2.52 7.47
N ALA A 30 -1.41 -3.05 6.56
CA ALA A 30 -1.05 -3.14 5.15
C ALA A 30 -0.78 -1.73 4.59
N ILE A 31 0.17 -1.63 3.67
CA ILE A 31 0.47 -0.39 2.94
C ILE A 31 0.07 -0.63 1.51
N THR A 32 -0.91 0.11 0.99
CA THR A 32 -1.31 0.04 -0.42
C THR A 32 -0.98 1.36 -1.09
N ALA A 33 -0.11 1.33 -2.09
CA ALA A 33 0.21 2.46 -2.95
C ALA A 33 -0.68 2.40 -4.20
N ASP A 34 -1.79 3.09 -4.11
CA ASP A 34 -2.86 3.18 -5.11
C ASP A 34 -2.87 4.59 -5.75
N HIS A 35 -3.96 4.98 -6.43
CA HIS A 35 -4.03 6.33 -7.02
C HIS A 35 -3.99 7.46 -5.98
N TYR A 36 -4.47 7.25 -4.74
CA TYR A 36 -4.38 8.24 -3.67
C TYR A 36 -2.93 8.49 -3.27
N ALA A 37 -2.10 7.44 -3.26
CA ALA A 37 -0.66 7.60 -3.02
C ALA A 37 -0.02 8.55 -4.04
N ALA A 38 -0.44 8.49 -5.31
CA ALA A 38 0.02 9.44 -6.34
C ALA A 38 -0.51 10.87 -6.10
N ILE A 39 -1.73 11.03 -5.59
CA ILE A 39 -2.29 12.35 -5.23
C ILE A 39 -1.52 12.96 -4.03
N GLN A 40 -1.23 12.14 -3.03
CA GLN A 40 -0.57 12.53 -1.77
C GLN A 40 0.95 12.67 -1.88
N PHE A 41 1.57 12.43 -3.03
CA PHE A 41 3.03 12.51 -3.22
C PHE A 41 3.66 13.81 -2.69
N ASN A 42 3.00 14.96 -2.88
CA ASN A 42 3.52 16.25 -2.43
C ASN A 42 3.50 16.42 -0.90
N GLN A 43 2.86 15.50 -0.16
CA GLN A 43 2.84 15.49 1.29
C GLN A 43 4.07 14.78 1.90
N ILE A 44 4.86 14.05 1.09
CA ILE A 44 6.05 13.33 1.57
C ILE A 44 7.05 14.34 2.16
N PRO A 45 7.41 14.25 3.46
CA PRO A 45 8.41 15.14 4.03
C PRO A 45 9.76 14.93 3.34
N ILE A 46 10.45 16.03 3.02
CA ILE A 46 11.73 16.03 2.29
C ILE A 46 12.77 15.09 2.92
N SER A 47 12.75 14.91 4.24
CA SER A 47 13.64 14.01 4.97
C SER A 47 13.53 12.55 4.51
N TYR A 48 12.35 12.10 4.10
CA TYR A 48 12.13 10.72 3.68
C TYR A 48 12.81 10.38 2.35
N PHE A 49 12.91 11.32 1.40
CA PHE A 49 13.66 11.09 0.16
C PHE A 49 15.14 10.78 0.46
N ASN A 50 15.77 11.54 1.37
CA ASN A 50 17.14 11.29 1.80
C ASN A 50 17.27 9.98 2.58
N GLN A 51 16.30 9.69 3.47
CA GLN A 51 16.29 8.46 4.25
C GLN A 51 16.17 7.23 3.34
N ILE A 52 15.28 7.25 2.35
CA ILE A 52 15.09 6.17 1.37
C ILE A 52 16.37 5.95 0.58
N ARG A 53 16.94 7.01 0.00
CA ARG A 53 18.21 6.93 -0.75
C ARG A 53 19.36 6.31 0.05
N THR A 54 19.43 6.60 1.34
CA THR A 54 20.54 6.17 2.19
C THR A 54 20.37 4.74 2.69
N ASN A 55 19.13 4.33 2.94
CA ASN A 55 18.86 3.11 3.69
C ASN A 55 18.33 1.96 2.84
N TYR A 56 17.87 2.21 1.60
CA TYR A 56 17.27 1.17 0.77
C TYR A 56 18.06 0.88 -0.49
N ASN A 57 18.29 -0.41 -0.73
CA ASN A 57 18.89 -0.94 -1.95
C ASN A 57 17.94 -1.97 -2.53
N PHE A 58 17.58 -1.78 -3.80
CA PHE A 58 16.53 -2.52 -4.48
C PHE A 58 17.09 -3.59 -5.39
N PHE A 59 16.41 -4.73 -5.40
CA PHE A 59 16.38 -5.64 -6.52
C PHE A 59 14.99 -5.59 -7.16
N TYR A 60 14.91 -5.14 -8.41
CA TYR A 60 13.65 -4.97 -9.11
C TYR A 60 13.62 -5.76 -10.42
N GLY A 61 12.85 -6.84 -10.44
CA GLY A 61 12.66 -7.64 -11.63
C GLY A 61 11.47 -7.16 -12.46
N HIS A 62 11.72 -6.74 -13.69
CA HIS A 62 10.67 -6.27 -14.59
C HIS A 62 11.02 -6.38 -16.07
N THR A 63 9.97 -6.28 -16.88
CA THR A 63 10.03 -5.95 -18.30
C THR A 63 9.02 -4.83 -18.61
N SER A 64 8.52 -4.78 -19.84
CA SER A 64 7.63 -3.77 -20.42
C SER A 64 6.82 -2.95 -19.41
N HIS A 65 5.78 -3.49 -18.78
CA HIS A 65 4.91 -2.72 -17.87
C HIS A 65 5.61 -2.29 -16.58
N GLY A 66 6.52 -3.09 -16.03
CA GLY A 66 7.26 -2.69 -14.84
C GLY A 66 8.24 -1.54 -15.09
N SER A 67 8.74 -1.39 -16.33
CA SER A 67 9.59 -0.26 -16.74
C SER A 67 8.86 1.09 -16.67
N GLN A 68 7.52 1.08 -16.62
CA GLN A 68 6.73 2.30 -16.46
C GLN A 68 7.02 3.01 -15.13
N ILE A 69 7.27 2.25 -14.05
CA ILE A 69 7.67 2.82 -12.75
C ILE A 69 9.02 3.52 -12.89
N MET A 70 10.01 2.87 -13.52
CA MET A 70 11.33 3.45 -13.75
C MET A 70 11.27 4.71 -14.63
N THR A 71 10.41 4.70 -15.65
CA THR A 71 10.14 5.88 -16.48
C THR A 71 9.58 7.03 -15.64
N GLY A 72 8.56 6.77 -14.81
CA GLY A 72 7.98 7.77 -13.90
C GLY A 72 8.98 8.33 -12.90
N LEU A 73 9.84 7.47 -12.35
CA LEU A 73 10.93 7.84 -11.47
C LEU A 73 11.96 8.75 -12.17
N GLY A 74 12.33 8.43 -13.41
CA GLY A 74 13.22 9.27 -14.22
C GLY A 74 12.60 10.62 -14.61
N MET A 75 11.28 10.68 -14.80
CA MET A 75 10.56 11.94 -15.02
C MET A 75 10.66 12.84 -13.77
N LEU A 76 10.42 12.29 -12.58
CA LEU A 76 10.58 13.01 -11.32
C LEU A 76 12.03 13.45 -11.12
N GLU A 77 13.01 12.58 -11.33
CA GLU A 77 14.43 12.96 -11.24
C GLU A 77 14.80 14.09 -12.21
N THR A 78 14.20 14.13 -13.40
CA THR A 78 14.38 15.26 -14.34
C THR A 78 13.77 16.56 -13.80
N GLU A 79 12.62 16.50 -13.13
CA GLU A 79 11.97 17.67 -12.50
C GLU A 79 12.80 18.24 -11.35
N ASN A 80 13.36 17.37 -10.49
CA ASN A 80 14.24 17.77 -9.41
C ASN A 80 15.33 16.72 -9.14
N PRO A 81 16.52 16.85 -9.76
CA PRO A 81 17.57 15.82 -9.70
C PRO A 81 18.26 15.75 -8.33
N THR A 82 18.00 16.69 -7.42
CA THR A 82 18.53 16.64 -6.05
C THR A 82 17.53 16.00 -5.10
N LEU A 83 16.25 16.36 -5.19
CA LEU A 83 15.23 15.84 -4.30
C LEU A 83 14.82 14.42 -4.68
N TYR A 84 14.68 14.12 -5.97
CA TYR A 84 14.15 12.85 -6.47
C TYR A 84 15.21 11.92 -7.05
N ALA A 85 16.50 12.17 -6.78
CA ALA A 85 17.56 11.21 -7.10
C ALA A 85 17.24 9.84 -6.49
N LEU A 86 17.45 8.78 -7.27
CA LEU A 86 17.02 7.43 -6.90
C LEU A 86 17.94 6.77 -5.87
N PRO A 87 17.41 5.86 -5.03
CA PRO A 87 18.24 4.91 -4.30
C PRO A 87 18.97 3.96 -5.28
N SER A 88 19.82 3.08 -4.75
CA SER A 88 20.39 1.99 -5.55
C SER A 88 19.28 1.05 -6.01
N VAL A 89 19.14 0.85 -7.32
CA VAL A 89 18.20 -0.10 -7.93
C VAL A 89 18.94 -0.99 -8.91
N SER A 90 18.99 -2.29 -8.59
CA SER A 90 19.48 -3.32 -9.49
C SER A 90 18.30 -3.93 -10.24
N GLU A 91 18.21 -3.64 -11.53
CA GLU A 91 17.14 -4.12 -12.41
C GLU A 91 17.46 -5.51 -12.97
N TYR A 92 16.44 -6.38 -13.06
CA TYR A 92 16.54 -7.70 -13.65
C TYR A 92 15.48 -7.90 -14.74
N GLY A 93 15.89 -8.30 -15.95
CA GLY A 93 15.02 -8.39 -17.12
C GLY A 93 14.14 -9.64 -17.18
N SER A 94 13.17 -9.77 -16.26
CA SER A 94 12.15 -10.84 -16.26
C SER A 94 10.96 -10.42 -15.39
N ASP A 95 9.87 -11.20 -15.39
CA ASP A 95 8.61 -10.87 -14.71
C ASP A 95 8.14 -12.00 -13.77
N LEU A 96 7.15 -11.68 -12.93
CA LEU A 96 6.46 -12.63 -12.04
C LEU A 96 5.77 -13.80 -12.77
N GLY A 97 5.57 -13.70 -14.08
CA GLY A 97 5.01 -14.76 -14.92
C GLY A 97 5.95 -15.91 -15.26
N TYR A 98 7.23 -15.81 -14.88
CA TYR A 98 8.29 -16.78 -15.20
C TYR A 98 9.01 -17.26 -13.94
N ASP A 99 10.24 -17.77 -14.05
CA ASP A 99 11.08 -18.03 -12.87
C ASP A 99 11.66 -16.72 -12.34
N TRP A 100 11.06 -16.20 -11.27
CA TRP A 100 11.51 -15.02 -10.54
C TRP A 100 12.05 -15.35 -9.16
N VAL A 101 11.73 -16.55 -8.62
CA VAL A 101 12.14 -16.96 -7.27
C VAL A 101 13.63 -17.32 -7.25
N THR A 102 14.09 -18.11 -8.23
CA THR A 102 15.51 -18.50 -8.34
C THR A 102 16.43 -17.28 -8.43
N PRO A 103 16.26 -16.35 -9.40
CA PRO A 103 17.13 -15.18 -9.49
C PRO A 103 17.02 -14.26 -8.28
N THR A 104 15.87 -14.19 -7.60
CA THR A 104 15.74 -13.44 -6.34
C THR A 104 16.66 -14.02 -5.26
N ARG A 105 16.67 -15.35 -5.09
CA ARG A 105 17.53 -16.01 -4.09
C ARG A 105 19.00 -15.84 -4.43
N GLU A 106 19.38 -16.08 -5.68
CA GLU A 106 20.76 -15.92 -6.15
C GLU A 106 21.29 -14.50 -5.92
N TYR A 107 20.46 -13.49 -6.18
CA TYR A 107 20.82 -12.09 -5.94
C TYR A 107 20.98 -11.81 -4.44
N LEU A 108 19.98 -12.15 -3.62
CA LEU A 108 20.02 -11.88 -2.17
C LEU A 108 21.13 -12.62 -1.44
N ASP A 109 21.48 -13.83 -1.86
CA ASP A 109 22.56 -14.63 -1.26
C ASP A 109 23.96 -14.01 -1.50
N THR A 110 24.07 -13.09 -2.46
CA THR A 110 25.34 -12.42 -2.84
C THR A 110 25.35 -10.91 -2.59
N HIS A 111 24.21 -10.31 -2.23
CA HIS A 111 24.04 -8.86 -2.03
C HIS A 111 23.38 -8.57 -0.67
N ALA A 112 24.16 -8.68 0.41
CA ALA A 112 23.67 -8.50 1.78
C ALA A 112 23.16 -7.07 2.07
N GLU A 113 23.51 -6.10 1.24
CA GLU A 113 23.01 -4.73 1.28
C GLU A 113 21.60 -4.57 0.71
N CYS A 114 21.14 -5.51 -0.13
CA CYS A 114 19.80 -5.52 -0.69
C CYS A 114 18.78 -5.75 0.42
N ASN A 115 17.80 -4.86 0.51
CA ASN A 115 16.80 -4.92 1.57
C ASN A 115 15.38 -4.57 1.10
N ILE A 116 15.20 -4.28 -0.19
CA ILE A 116 13.88 -4.21 -0.82
C ILE A 116 13.90 -5.06 -2.09
N VAL A 117 12.90 -5.93 -2.24
CA VAL A 117 12.66 -6.69 -3.47
C VAL A 117 11.28 -6.36 -3.98
N MET A 118 11.19 -6.08 -5.27
CA MET A 118 9.93 -5.96 -5.98
C MET A 118 10.04 -6.70 -7.32
N TRP A 119 8.91 -7.21 -7.80
CA TRP A 119 8.82 -7.76 -9.14
C TRP A 119 7.52 -7.30 -9.77
N SER A 120 7.55 -7.02 -11.08
CA SER A 120 6.36 -6.65 -11.83
C SER A 120 5.73 -7.82 -12.54
N TRP A 121 4.42 -7.72 -12.74
CA TRP A 121 3.75 -8.43 -13.82
C TRP A 121 3.89 -7.66 -15.14
N CYS A 122 3.92 -8.39 -16.25
CA CYS A 122 3.57 -7.86 -17.57
C CYS A 122 2.12 -8.29 -17.83
N GLY A 123 1.82 -9.07 -18.87
CA GLY A 123 0.44 -9.52 -19.16
C GLY A 123 -0.04 -10.79 -18.43
N GLN A 124 0.77 -11.39 -17.55
CA GLN A 124 0.52 -12.78 -17.12
C GLN A 124 -0.65 -12.91 -16.14
N VAL A 125 -1.06 -11.84 -15.45
CA VAL A 125 -2.22 -11.87 -14.54
C VAL A 125 -3.53 -12.05 -15.31
N SER A 126 -3.67 -11.45 -16.50
CA SER A 126 -4.91 -11.47 -17.30
C SER A 126 -5.44 -12.87 -17.57
N GLY A 127 -4.56 -13.81 -17.88
CA GLY A 127 -4.90 -15.21 -18.14
C GLY A 127 -4.71 -16.15 -16.94
N ASN A 128 -4.34 -15.63 -15.77
CA ASN A 128 -3.93 -16.48 -14.66
C ASN A 128 -5.10 -17.12 -13.92
N SER A 129 -4.88 -18.30 -13.36
CA SER A 129 -5.88 -18.97 -12.51
C SER A 129 -5.76 -18.51 -11.06
N GLU A 130 -6.81 -18.73 -10.27
CA GLU A 130 -6.78 -18.52 -8.82
C GLU A 130 -5.64 -19.26 -8.14
N GLU A 131 -5.45 -20.53 -8.52
CA GLU A 131 -4.41 -21.39 -7.96
C GLU A 131 -3.01 -20.86 -8.26
N ALA A 132 -2.78 -20.37 -9.47
CA ALA A 132 -1.48 -19.83 -9.84
C ALA A 132 -1.18 -18.48 -9.16
N ILE A 133 -2.19 -17.64 -8.90
CA ILE A 133 -2.02 -16.45 -8.04
C ILE A 133 -1.71 -16.88 -6.60
N ASN A 134 -2.36 -17.92 -6.06
CA ASN A 134 -2.02 -18.46 -4.75
C ASN A 134 -0.58 -18.99 -4.69
N ILE A 135 -0.09 -19.64 -5.76
CA ILE A 135 1.32 -20.07 -5.85
C ILE A 135 2.26 -18.86 -5.77
N TYR A 136 1.98 -17.78 -6.49
CA TYR A 136 2.75 -16.53 -6.39
C TYR A 136 2.75 -15.97 -4.96
N LEU A 137 1.58 -15.84 -4.33
CA LEU A 137 1.46 -15.27 -2.99
C LEU A 137 2.19 -16.12 -1.94
N ASN A 138 2.10 -17.45 -2.05
CA ASN A 138 2.83 -18.38 -1.19
C ASN A 138 4.34 -18.30 -1.42
N ALA A 139 4.80 -18.11 -2.65
CA ALA A 139 6.21 -17.94 -2.97
C ALA A 139 6.77 -16.63 -2.39
N MET A 140 6.03 -15.51 -2.50
CA MET A 140 6.38 -14.23 -1.85
C MET A 140 6.51 -14.40 -0.33
N ASN A 141 5.53 -15.03 0.31
CA ASN A 141 5.58 -15.29 1.75
C ASN A 141 6.75 -16.22 2.15
N GLY A 142 7.06 -17.21 1.31
CA GLY A 142 8.22 -18.09 1.52
C GLY A 142 9.56 -17.36 1.40
N LEU A 143 9.65 -16.33 0.57
CA LEU A 143 10.83 -15.46 0.47
C LEU A 143 10.96 -14.55 1.69
N GLU A 144 9.87 -13.94 2.17
CA GLU A 144 9.87 -13.15 3.41
C GLU A 144 10.37 -13.95 4.62
N ILE A 145 9.94 -15.21 4.74
CA ILE A 145 10.40 -16.12 5.80
C ILE A 145 11.89 -16.43 5.66
N ALA A 146 12.38 -16.63 4.43
CA ALA A 146 13.77 -16.97 4.17
C ALA A 146 14.72 -15.77 4.36
N TYR A 147 14.25 -14.55 4.11
CA TYR A 147 15.03 -13.31 4.15
C TYR A 147 14.36 -12.26 5.05
N PRO A 148 14.35 -12.45 6.39
CA PRO A 148 13.60 -11.59 7.31
C PRO A 148 14.10 -10.13 7.39
N GLY A 149 15.30 -9.85 6.87
CA GLY A 149 15.86 -8.50 6.75
C GLY A 149 15.45 -7.75 5.47
N VAL A 150 14.76 -8.42 4.54
CA VAL A 150 14.37 -7.90 3.23
C VAL A 150 12.86 -7.68 3.21
N LYS A 151 12.44 -6.51 2.71
CA LYS A 151 11.02 -6.23 2.48
C LYS A 151 10.65 -6.62 1.07
N PHE A 152 9.63 -7.47 0.94
CA PHE A 152 9.10 -7.89 -0.35
C PHE A 152 7.84 -7.08 -0.66
N LEU A 153 7.87 -6.34 -1.76
CA LEU A 153 6.77 -5.50 -2.22
C LEU A 153 5.93 -6.28 -3.21
N TYR A 154 4.63 -6.41 -2.94
CA TYR A 154 3.66 -7.06 -3.81
C TYR A 154 3.19 -6.08 -4.87
N MET A 155 2.65 -6.61 -5.97
CA MET A 155 2.16 -5.78 -7.08
C MET A 155 0.97 -6.46 -7.76
N THR A 156 -0.04 -5.67 -8.15
CA THR A 156 -1.12 -6.13 -9.04
C THR A 156 -0.66 -6.11 -10.51
N GLY A 157 -1.40 -6.78 -11.40
CA GLY A 157 -1.21 -6.61 -12.86
C GLY A 157 -1.60 -5.23 -13.36
N HIS A 158 -1.36 -4.97 -14.64
CA HIS A 158 -1.89 -3.80 -15.37
C HIS A 158 -3.33 -4.06 -15.82
N LEU A 159 -4.08 -3.02 -16.21
CA LEU A 159 -5.41 -3.10 -16.82
C LEU A 159 -5.37 -3.66 -18.25
N ASP A 160 -6.39 -4.41 -18.64
CA ASP A 160 -6.51 -5.00 -19.98
C ASP A 160 -7.86 -4.71 -20.68
N GLY A 161 -8.66 -3.80 -20.12
CA GLY A 161 -9.99 -3.47 -20.63
C GLY A 161 -11.07 -4.52 -20.32
N GLY A 162 -10.76 -5.57 -19.54
CA GLY A 162 -11.71 -6.63 -19.18
C GLY A 162 -12.80 -6.21 -18.19
N GLY A 163 -12.68 -5.04 -17.56
CA GLY A 163 -13.68 -4.52 -16.63
C GLY A 163 -13.73 -5.26 -15.29
N VAL A 164 -14.70 -4.88 -14.45
CA VAL A 164 -14.90 -5.47 -13.10
C VAL A 164 -15.31 -6.94 -13.10
N ASP A 165 -15.82 -7.44 -14.22
CA ASP A 165 -16.17 -8.86 -14.39
C ASP A 165 -15.03 -9.67 -15.03
N GLY A 166 -13.95 -9.00 -15.46
CA GLY A 166 -12.81 -9.60 -16.12
C GLY A 166 -11.93 -10.44 -15.17
N ASN A 167 -11.30 -11.49 -15.70
CA ASN A 167 -10.45 -12.37 -14.90
C ASN A 167 -9.30 -11.60 -14.22
N LEU A 168 -8.67 -10.67 -14.94
CA LEU A 168 -7.63 -9.80 -14.41
C LEU A 168 -8.09 -9.05 -13.14
N TYR A 169 -9.27 -8.41 -13.18
CA TYR A 169 -9.80 -7.68 -12.04
C TYR A 169 -10.00 -8.59 -10.83
N ILE A 170 -10.54 -9.79 -11.06
CA ILE A 170 -10.73 -10.80 -10.01
C ILE A 170 -9.38 -11.24 -9.43
N ARG A 171 -8.36 -11.49 -10.27
CA ARG A 171 -7.02 -11.88 -9.83
C ARG A 171 -6.28 -10.76 -9.09
N ASN A 172 -6.42 -9.50 -9.53
CA ASN A 172 -5.88 -8.34 -8.83
C ASN A 172 -6.54 -8.19 -7.44
N ASN A 173 -7.85 -8.41 -7.33
CA ASN A 173 -8.55 -8.40 -6.04
C ASN A 173 -8.12 -9.54 -5.12
N GLN A 174 -7.74 -10.70 -5.66
CA GLN A 174 -7.12 -11.78 -4.87
C GLN A 174 -5.78 -11.34 -4.25
N ILE A 175 -4.93 -10.63 -5.02
CA ILE A 175 -3.65 -10.08 -4.52
C ILE A 175 -3.92 -9.00 -3.45
N ARG A 176 -4.85 -8.07 -3.71
CA ARG A 176 -5.25 -7.03 -2.75
C ARG A 176 -5.73 -7.62 -1.43
N ALA A 177 -6.64 -8.60 -1.50
CA ALA A 177 -7.19 -9.28 -0.33
C ALA A 177 -6.09 -9.98 0.48
N TRP A 178 -5.15 -10.66 -0.17
CA TRP A 178 -4.00 -11.25 0.50
C TRP A 178 -3.15 -10.20 1.23
N CYS A 179 -2.83 -9.10 0.55
CA CYS A 179 -1.99 -8.05 1.12
C CYS A 179 -2.64 -7.40 2.34
N ALA A 180 -3.93 -7.07 2.24
CA ALA A 180 -4.71 -6.52 3.34
C ALA A 180 -4.77 -7.48 4.55
N ALA A 181 -5.07 -8.76 4.30
CA ALA A 181 -5.20 -9.76 5.36
C ALA A 181 -3.89 -10.08 6.09
N HIS A 182 -2.74 -9.87 5.45
CA HIS A 182 -1.42 -10.24 5.99
C HIS A 182 -0.50 -9.04 6.24
N GLY A 183 -1.03 -7.80 6.22
CA GLY A 183 -0.25 -6.60 6.50
C GLY A 183 0.89 -6.35 5.50
N LYS A 184 0.70 -6.71 4.23
CA LYS A 184 1.75 -6.57 3.21
C LYS A 184 1.82 -5.17 2.62
N THR A 185 2.96 -4.85 2.01
CA THR A 185 3.09 -3.66 1.17
C THR A 185 2.75 -4.01 -0.28
N LEU A 186 1.80 -3.31 -0.87
CA LEU A 186 1.28 -3.52 -2.22
C LEU A 186 1.46 -2.25 -3.05
N PHE A 187 2.08 -2.38 -4.22
CA PHE A 187 2.00 -1.41 -5.30
C PHE A 187 0.80 -1.76 -6.20
N ASP A 188 -0.29 -1.00 -6.07
CA ASP A 188 -1.54 -1.28 -6.76
C ASP A 188 -1.56 -0.63 -8.15
N PHE A 189 -0.79 -1.25 -9.05
CA PHE A 189 -0.61 -0.80 -10.41
C PHE A 189 -1.93 -0.65 -11.16
N ALA A 190 -2.85 -1.60 -10.98
CA ALA A 190 -4.15 -1.57 -11.65
C ALA A 190 -5.05 -0.46 -11.12
N ASP A 191 -4.99 -0.17 -9.82
CA ASP A 191 -5.74 0.93 -9.24
C ASP A 191 -5.24 2.28 -9.77
N ILE A 192 -3.92 2.51 -9.80
CA ILE A 192 -3.34 3.75 -10.36
C ILE A 192 -3.80 3.97 -11.82
N GLU A 193 -3.96 2.89 -12.59
CA GLU A 193 -4.46 2.95 -13.97
C GLU A 193 -5.98 3.16 -14.07
N SER A 194 -6.72 2.85 -13.02
CA SER A 194 -8.18 2.91 -13.02
C SER A 194 -8.74 4.27 -12.61
N TYR A 195 -7.90 5.20 -12.12
CA TYR A 195 -8.38 6.47 -11.57
C TYR A 195 -7.59 7.66 -12.08
N SER A 196 -8.31 8.72 -12.45
CA SER A 196 -7.73 10.04 -12.66
C SER A 196 -7.44 10.75 -11.33
N PRO A 197 -6.61 11.82 -11.34
CA PRO A 197 -6.31 12.57 -10.12
C PRO A 197 -7.50 13.28 -9.44
N ASP A 198 -8.63 13.45 -10.13
CA ASP A 198 -9.90 13.94 -9.53
C ASP A 198 -10.79 12.82 -8.98
N ASN A 199 -10.24 11.60 -8.86
CA ASN A 199 -10.93 10.42 -8.35
C ASN A 199 -12.07 9.91 -9.26
N THR A 200 -12.05 10.24 -10.56
CA THR A 200 -12.95 9.59 -11.53
C THR A 200 -12.48 8.16 -11.79
N TYR A 201 -13.38 7.20 -11.61
CA TYR A 201 -13.12 5.77 -11.80
C TYR A 201 -13.40 5.31 -13.23
N TYR A 202 -12.47 4.53 -13.80
CA TYR A 202 -12.49 3.95 -15.14
C TYR A 202 -12.39 2.41 -15.06
N PRO A 203 -13.48 1.71 -14.72
CA PRO A 203 -13.47 0.26 -14.49
C PRO A 203 -13.03 -0.56 -15.71
N ASP A 204 -13.34 -0.05 -16.91
CA ASP A 204 -13.06 -0.72 -18.19
C ASP A 204 -11.84 -0.12 -18.90
N GLY A 205 -10.99 0.62 -18.18
CA GLY A 205 -9.74 1.17 -18.70
C GLY A 205 -8.77 0.07 -19.16
N SER A 206 -7.85 0.43 -20.05
CA SER A 206 -6.74 -0.43 -20.46
C SER A 206 -5.39 0.13 -19.98
N ASP A 207 -4.31 -0.60 -20.25
CA ASP A 207 -2.93 -0.15 -19.99
C ASP A 207 -2.54 1.08 -20.82
N ALA A 208 -3.30 1.44 -21.86
CA ALA A 208 -3.08 2.65 -22.64
C ALA A 208 -3.33 3.96 -21.87
N CYS A 209 -4.08 3.90 -20.76
CA CYS A 209 -4.55 5.07 -20.02
C CYS A 209 -5.31 6.06 -20.92
N GLU A 210 -6.44 5.67 -21.52
CA GLU A 210 -7.22 6.52 -22.42
C GLU A 210 -7.68 7.81 -21.74
N TRP A 211 -8.04 7.72 -20.45
CA TRP A 211 -8.43 8.88 -19.65
C TRP A 211 -7.30 9.88 -19.50
N CYS A 212 -6.02 9.45 -19.53
CA CYS A 212 -4.88 10.36 -19.46
C CYS A 212 -4.90 11.40 -20.59
N TYR A 213 -5.27 11.01 -21.82
CA TYR A 213 -5.33 11.95 -22.95
C TYR A 213 -6.35 13.05 -22.71
N THR A 214 -7.53 12.67 -22.19
CA THR A 214 -8.62 13.60 -21.90
C THR A 214 -8.25 14.51 -20.73
N TRP A 215 -7.65 13.94 -19.68
CA TRP A 215 -7.16 14.68 -18.52
C TRP A 215 -6.10 15.73 -18.92
N CYS A 216 -5.09 15.30 -19.68
CA CYS A 216 -3.96 16.14 -20.10
C CYS A 216 -4.31 17.18 -21.15
N ALA A 217 -5.48 17.09 -21.79
CA ALA A 217 -5.99 18.15 -22.65
C ALA A 217 -6.38 19.41 -21.87
N SER A 218 -6.73 19.26 -20.58
CA SER A 218 -7.16 20.36 -19.71
C SER A 218 -6.25 20.59 -18.50
N ASN A 219 -5.30 19.69 -18.24
CA ASN A 219 -4.41 19.73 -17.07
C ASN A 219 -2.93 19.62 -17.48
N PRO A 220 -2.00 20.18 -16.69
CA PRO A 220 -0.58 20.01 -16.92
C PRO A 220 -0.17 18.54 -16.75
N CYS A 221 0.49 17.99 -17.76
CA CYS A 221 1.05 16.64 -17.72
C CYS A 221 2.49 16.66 -18.22
N PRO A 222 3.45 16.13 -17.44
CA PRO A 222 4.82 15.96 -17.92
C PRO A 222 4.87 14.98 -19.10
N THR A 223 5.76 15.26 -20.04
CA THR A 223 6.05 14.38 -21.18
C THR A 223 7.23 13.47 -20.87
N CYS A 224 7.30 12.33 -21.55
CA CYS A 224 8.39 11.38 -21.47
C CYS A 224 8.79 10.92 -22.88
N GLY A 225 9.96 10.27 -23.01
CA GLY A 225 10.39 9.71 -24.30
C GLY A 225 9.51 8.56 -24.75
N ASP A 226 9.25 7.62 -23.85
CA ASP A 226 8.32 6.51 -24.03
C ASP A 226 7.82 6.04 -22.66
N CYS A 227 6.62 5.47 -22.62
CA CYS A 227 6.01 4.82 -21.45
C CYS A 227 5.37 3.54 -21.96
N ALA A 228 5.97 2.38 -21.65
CA ALA A 228 5.63 1.12 -22.30
C ALA A 228 4.12 0.84 -22.24
N HIS A 229 3.48 0.75 -23.41
CA HIS A 229 2.03 0.51 -23.58
C HIS A 229 1.09 1.58 -23.01
N SER A 230 1.60 2.68 -22.46
CA SER A 230 0.81 3.61 -21.64
C SER A 230 1.09 5.06 -21.99
N HIS A 231 0.20 5.96 -21.55
CA HIS A 231 0.46 7.40 -21.57
C HIS A 231 1.52 7.82 -20.54
N CYS A 232 2.42 8.76 -20.88
CA CYS A 232 3.49 9.26 -19.99
C CYS A 232 2.99 9.74 -18.63
N PHE A 233 1.81 10.37 -18.59
CA PHE A 233 1.22 10.83 -17.34
C PHE A 233 0.93 9.69 -16.37
N ASN A 234 0.57 8.51 -16.86
CA ASN A 234 0.36 7.34 -16.03
C ASN A 234 1.68 6.82 -15.43
N CYS A 235 2.76 6.77 -16.23
CA CYS A 235 4.12 6.52 -15.73
C CYS A 235 4.49 7.50 -14.60
N TYR A 236 4.25 8.80 -14.82
CA TYR A 236 4.49 9.84 -13.81
C TYR A 236 3.74 9.57 -12.50
N GLN A 237 2.45 9.23 -12.58
CA GLN A 237 1.64 8.88 -11.41
C GLN A 237 2.17 7.64 -10.67
N LYS A 238 2.67 6.64 -11.39
CA LYS A 238 3.31 5.44 -10.80
C LYS A 238 4.62 5.78 -10.08
N GLY A 239 5.44 6.67 -10.66
CA GLY A 239 6.65 7.18 -9.98
C GLY A 239 6.31 7.90 -8.67
N LYS A 240 5.25 8.70 -8.66
CA LYS A 240 4.74 9.38 -7.47
C LYS A 240 4.25 8.41 -6.39
N ALA A 241 3.42 7.44 -6.76
CA ALA A 241 2.94 6.40 -5.87
C ALA A 241 4.10 5.56 -5.28
N TRP A 242 5.16 5.32 -6.07
CA TRP A 242 6.32 4.55 -5.60
C TRP A 242 7.09 5.29 -4.50
N TRP A 243 7.33 6.59 -4.66
CA TRP A 243 7.96 7.39 -3.60
C TRP A 243 7.10 7.45 -2.34
N TRP A 244 5.78 7.60 -2.49
CA TRP A 244 4.85 7.58 -1.37
C TRP A 244 4.94 6.23 -0.63
N MET A 245 4.90 5.12 -1.37
CA MET A 245 5.00 3.76 -0.83
C MET A 245 6.26 3.60 0.02
N LEU A 246 7.40 4.03 -0.50
CA LEU A 246 8.66 3.89 0.22
C LEU A 246 8.78 4.81 1.42
N ALA A 247 8.19 6.00 1.37
CA ALA A 247 8.11 6.84 2.54
C ALA A 247 7.32 6.12 3.65
N ARG A 248 6.17 5.50 3.33
CA ARG A 248 5.41 4.67 4.30
C ARG A 248 6.25 3.52 4.84
N VAL A 249 6.96 2.81 3.96
CA VAL A 249 7.88 1.72 4.34
C VAL A 249 9.02 2.20 5.25
N ALA A 250 9.50 3.43 5.06
CA ALA A 250 10.50 4.12 5.87
C ALA A 250 9.98 4.61 7.23
N GLY A 251 8.71 4.34 7.55
CA GLY A 251 8.06 4.77 8.77
C GLY A 251 7.52 6.19 8.68
N TRP A 252 7.29 6.71 7.47
CA TRP A 252 6.40 7.85 7.32
C TRP A 252 4.99 7.40 7.64
N ASN A 253 4.61 7.69 8.87
CA ASN A 253 3.22 7.71 9.24
C ASN A 253 2.81 9.16 9.10
N THR A 254 1.88 9.46 8.17
CA THR A 254 0.85 10.44 8.53
C THR A 254 0.37 9.98 9.90
N LEU A 255 0.36 10.87 10.89
CA LEU A 255 0.15 10.54 12.31
C LEU A 255 -0.86 9.40 12.51
N PRO A 256 -0.72 8.54 13.55
CA PRO A 256 -1.66 7.44 13.79
C PRO A 256 -3.09 7.95 13.62
N PRO A 257 -4.00 7.13 13.04
CA PRO A 257 -5.37 7.50 12.69
C PRO A 257 -5.90 8.62 13.56
N THR A 258 -5.87 9.85 13.05
CA THR A 258 -6.27 10.98 13.87
C THR A 258 -7.74 11.21 13.57
N CYS A 259 -8.60 10.79 14.50
CA CYS A 259 -10.03 11.00 14.34
C CYS A 259 -10.26 12.48 14.07
N GLY A 260 -11.00 12.79 13.00
CA GLY A 260 -11.26 14.16 12.57
C GLY A 260 -10.34 14.70 11.49
N ASP A 261 -9.32 13.98 11.03
CA ASP A 261 -8.59 14.28 9.78
C ASP A 261 -9.33 13.65 8.60
N ALA A 262 -10.60 14.01 8.40
CA ALA A 262 -11.51 13.35 7.46
C ALA A 262 -11.03 13.44 5.99
N ASN A 263 -10.22 14.46 5.66
CA ASN A 263 -9.68 14.63 4.31
C ASN A 263 -8.26 14.04 4.14
N SER A 264 -7.69 13.45 5.20
CA SER A 264 -6.36 12.84 5.26
C SER A 264 -5.24 13.80 4.83
N ASP A 265 -5.34 15.08 5.20
CA ASP A 265 -4.33 16.11 4.94
C ASP A 265 -3.33 16.29 6.09
N GLY A 266 -3.56 15.61 7.22
CA GLY A 266 -2.70 15.60 8.39
C GLY A 266 -2.98 16.71 9.40
N ASN A 267 -3.99 17.55 9.18
CA ASN A 267 -4.48 18.55 10.12
C ASN A 267 -5.93 18.22 10.52
N ILE A 268 -6.34 18.65 11.72
CA ILE A 268 -7.76 18.65 12.10
C ILE A 268 -8.23 20.09 12.10
N ASP A 269 -8.93 20.49 11.04
CA ASP A 269 -9.44 21.84 10.88
C ASP A 269 -10.82 21.90 10.19
N ILE A 270 -11.20 23.10 9.74
CA ILE A 270 -12.51 23.34 9.14
C ILE A 270 -12.68 22.63 7.79
N SER A 271 -11.58 22.27 7.13
CA SER A 271 -11.57 21.55 5.85
C SER A 271 -12.09 20.13 6.00
N ASP A 272 -11.83 19.47 7.14
CA ASP A 272 -12.38 18.16 7.49
C ASP A 272 -13.89 18.22 7.72
N VAL A 273 -14.37 19.29 8.37
CA VAL A 273 -15.80 19.53 8.55
C VAL A 273 -16.49 19.67 7.20
N VAL A 274 -15.89 20.42 6.28
CA VAL A 274 -16.40 20.59 4.92
C VAL A 274 -16.39 19.25 4.18
N TYR A 275 -15.34 18.46 4.34
CA TYR A 275 -15.22 17.12 3.76
C TYR A 275 -16.33 16.19 4.26
N LEU A 276 -16.59 16.14 5.57
CA LEU A 276 -17.67 15.35 6.16
C LEU A 276 -19.05 15.80 5.68
N ILE A 277 -19.30 17.10 5.59
CA ILE A 277 -20.56 17.63 5.04
C ILE A 277 -20.74 17.17 3.58
N ALA A 278 -19.67 17.22 2.78
CA ALA A 278 -19.73 16.78 1.39
C ALA A 278 -20.01 15.26 1.29
N TYR A 279 -19.33 14.44 2.08
CA TYR A 279 -19.57 13.01 2.18
C TYR A 279 -21.03 12.69 2.59
N ILE A 280 -21.50 13.28 3.69
CA ILE A 280 -22.82 12.98 4.28
C ILE A 280 -23.98 13.46 3.38
N PHE A 281 -23.88 14.66 2.80
CA PHE A 281 -25.02 15.32 2.16
C PHE A 281 -24.91 15.48 0.64
N SER A 282 -23.71 15.33 0.08
CA SER A 282 -23.44 15.69 -1.32
C SER A 282 -22.81 14.56 -2.14
N GLY A 283 -22.68 13.36 -1.58
CA GLY A 283 -22.04 12.22 -2.26
C GLY A 283 -20.54 12.42 -2.48
N GLY A 284 -19.90 13.21 -1.61
CA GLY A 284 -18.45 13.39 -1.60
C GLY A 284 -17.70 12.09 -1.29
N PRO A 285 -16.37 12.07 -1.48
CA PRO A 285 -15.58 10.87 -1.23
C PRO A 285 -15.68 10.39 0.22
N VAL A 286 -15.59 9.07 0.41
CA VAL A 286 -15.59 8.47 1.75
C VAL A 286 -14.26 8.76 2.45
N PRO A 287 -14.26 9.14 3.75
CA PRO A 287 -13.02 9.22 4.53
C PRO A 287 -12.23 7.90 4.42
N ASN A 288 -10.91 8.00 4.35
CA ASN A 288 -10.06 6.82 4.23
C ASN A 288 -8.82 6.95 5.13
N PRO A 289 -8.72 6.14 6.20
CA PRO A 289 -9.70 5.16 6.70
C PRO A 289 -11.07 5.76 7.03
N LEU A 290 -12.14 4.95 6.92
CA LEU A 290 -13.53 5.37 7.17
C LEU A 290 -13.67 6.02 8.56
N GLU A 291 -12.93 5.47 9.52
CA GLU A 291 -12.93 5.85 10.91
C GLU A 291 -12.42 7.28 11.15
N TYR A 292 -11.77 7.91 10.16
CA TYR A 292 -11.37 9.33 10.25
C TYR A 292 -12.56 10.27 10.36
N GLY A 293 -13.72 9.85 9.82
CA GLY A 293 -14.94 10.63 9.91
C GLY A 293 -15.80 10.37 11.15
N ASN A 294 -15.51 9.34 11.93
CA ASN A 294 -16.24 8.97 13.15
C ASN A 294 -15.53 9.58 14.37
N VAL A 295 -15.68 10.89 14.54
CA VAL A 295 -14.89 11.67 15.51
C VAL A 295 -15.40 11.52 16.94
N ASN A 296 -16.66 11.13 17.10
CA ASN A 296 -17.32 10.95 18.39
C ASN A 296 -17.29 9.47 18.85
N CYS A 297 -16.78 8.55 18.02
CA CYS A 297 -16.67 7.12 18.27
C CYS A 297 -17.99 6.39 18.55
N ASP A 298 -19.10 6.82 17.93
CA ASP A 298 -20.42 6.20 18.09
C ASP A 298 -20.77 5.11 17.04
N SER A 299 -19.79 4.79 16.19
CA SER A 299 -19.86 3.81 15.10
C SER A 299 -20.66 4.26 13.87
N GLY A 300 -21.07 5.53 13.81
CA GLY A 300 -21.61 6.19 12.63
C GLY A 300 -20.63 7.22 12.05
N ILE A 301 -20.90 7.66 10.81
CA ILE A 301 -20.41 8.93 10.30
C ILE A 301 -21.65 9.72 9.91
N ASP A 302 -22.02 10.69 10.71
CA ASP A 302 -23.22 11.49 10.49
C ASP A 302 -23.06 12.95 10.92
N ILE A 303 -24.17 13.68 10.96
CA ILE A 303 -24.16 15.11 11.31
C ILE A 303 -23.62 15.36 12.72
N SER A 304 -23.69 14.38 13.61
CA SER A 304 -23.17 14.49 14.97
C SER A 304 -21.64 14.60 14.98
N ASP A 305 -20.93 13.96 14.04
CA ASP A 305 -19.48 14.10 13.86
C ASP A 305 -19.10 15.51 13.41
N VAL A 306 -19.86 16.05 12.46
CA VAL A 306 -19.71 17.44 11.98
C VAL A 306 -19.89 18.43 13.13
N VAL A 307 -20.95 18.26 13.93
CA VAL A 307 -21.22 19.11 15.10
C VAL A 307 -20.11 18.98 16.15
N TYR A 308 -19.63 17.76 16.39
CA TYR A 308 -18.54 17.49 17.32
C TYR A 308 -17.25 18.22 16.89
N MET A 309 -16.88 18.12 15.61
CA MET A 309 -15.72 18.83 15.06
C MET A 309 -15.83 20.36 15.17
N ILE A 310 -16.98 20.93 14.84
CA ILE A 310 -17.19 22.39 14.97
C ILE A 310 -17.02 22.83 16.43
N SER A 311 -17.52 22.03 17.38
CA SER A 311 -17.38 22.30 18.82
C SER A 311 -15.92 22.23 19.27
N TYR A 312 -15.18 21.22 18.81
CA TYR A 312 -13.75 21.08 19.07
C TYR A 312 -12.94 22.25 18.52
N ILE A 313 -13.14 22.61 17.25
CA ILE A 313 -12.37 23.65 16.55
C ILE A 313 -12.65 25.05 17.12
N PHE A 314 -13.92 25.38 17.40
CA PHE A 314 -14.33 26.76 17.68
C PHE A 314 -14.82 27.04 19.11
N SER A 315 -15.17 26.01 19.88
CA SER A 315 -15.95 26.19 21.12
C SER A 315 -15.34 25.50 22.36
N SER A 316 -14.04 25.21 22.35
CA SER A 316 -13.35 24.51 23.45
C SER A 316 -13.92 23.11 23.74
N GLY A 317 -14.52 22.46 22.73
CA GLY A 317 -15.00 21.09 22.83
C GLY A 317 -13.87 20.08 23.09
N PHE A 318 -14.23 18.85 23.46
CA PHE A 318 -13.27 17.78 23.62
C PHE A 318 -12.62 17.43 22.28
N ALA A 319 -11.35 17.02 22.32
CA ALA A 319 -10.68 16.46 21.15
C ALA A 319 -11.47 15.25 20.61
N PRO A 320 -11.35 14.97 19.29
CA PRO A 320 -11.80 13.70 18.73
C PRO A 320 -11.25 12.51 19.53
N CYS A 321 -11.94 11.37 19.48
CA CYS A 321 -11.52 10.21 20.25
C CYS A 321 -10.07 9.78 19.93
N ALA A 322 -9.38 9.22 20.91
CA ALA A 322 -7.96 8.89 20.79
C ALA A 322 -7.68 7.65 19.90
N GLY A 323 -8.73 6.99 19.41
CA GLY A 323 -8.64 5.80 18.58
C GLY A 323 -9.92 5.63 17.76
N CYS A 324 -9.72 5.76 16.46
CA CYS A 324 -10.55 5.28 15.37
C CYS A 324 -9.77 4.10 14.76
#